data_AF-A0A7C3MVX7-F1
#
_entry.id   AF-A0A7C3MVX7-F1
#
_cell.length_a   1.000
_cell.length_b   1.000
_cell.length_c   1.000
_cell.angle_alpha   90.00
_cell.angle_beta   90.00
_cell.angle_gamma   90.00
#
_symmetry.space_group_name_H-M   'P 1'
#
loop_
_entity.id
_entity.type
_entity.pdbx_description
1 polymer ?
#
loop_
_entity_poly.entity_id
_entity_poly.type
_entity_poly.pdbx_seq_one_letter_code
_entity_poly.pdbx_strand_id
1 'polypeptide(L)'
;MSEQVPAITTPDVPREVPRDERGRWKPGVSPNPSGRSRSDLEVAALLARLTPRALEVLGQKMEEGDLAAAKAITSLGIAPPKSRPVRVDIGPLRTGPDCIAALERISEAVSSAEITPTDAGPLIGLVQAAQKAIEVVSFEDRIRALEARSAGQ
;
A
#
# COMPACT_ATOMS: atom_id res chain seq x y z
N MET A 1 32.93 13.85 -14.30
CA MET A 1 32.55 15.22 -13.91
C MET A 1 32.00 15.14 -12.51
N SER A 2 32.79 15.48 -11.51
CA SER A 2 32.37 15.43 -10.11
C SER A 2 31.41 16.59 -9.85
N GLU A 3 30.11 16.30 -9.76
CA GLU A 3 29.14 17.26 -9.27
C GLU A 3 29.39 17.46 -7.77
N GLN A 4 29.87 18.65 -7.42
CA GLN A 4 30.08 19.07 -6.04
C GLN A 4 28.71 19.13 -5.34
N VAL A 5 28.53 18.36 -4.27
CA VAL A 5 27.33 18.44 -3.43
C VAL A 5 27.29 19.84 -2.79
N PRO A 6 26.22 20.63 -2.98
CA PRO A 6 26.16 21.98 -2.43
C PRO A 6 26.17 21.95 -0.89
N ALA A 7 26.94 22.86 -0.30
CA ALA A 7 27.00 23.03 1.15
C ALA A 7 25.62 23.42 1.70
N ILE A 8 25.14 22.66 2.69
CA ILE A 8 23.90 22.92 3.40
C ILE A 8 24.10 24.16 4.29
N THR A 9 23.62 25.32 3.86
CA THR A 9 23.62 26.54 4.69
C THR A 9 22.42 26.50 5.63
N THR A 10 22.66 26.30 6.92
CA THR A 10 21.65 26.46 7.97
C THR A 10 21.31 27.94 8.12
N PRO A 11 20.05 28.40 7.95
CA PRO A 11 19.69 29.76 8.29
C PRO A 11 19.71 29.94 9.81
N ASP A 12 20.45 30.94 10.29
CA ASP A 12 20.45 31.36 11.69
C ASP A 12 19.15 32.12 11.98
N VAL A 13 18.27 31.51 12.77
CA VAL A 13 17.00 32.13 13.19
C VAL A 13 16.95 32.10 14.72
N PRO A 14 16.97 33.25 15.41
CA PRO A 14 16.80 33.28 16.86
C PRO A 14 15.38 32.83 17.21
N ARG A 15 15.21 31.83 18.07
CA ARG A 15 13.88 31.33 18.47
C ARG A 15 13.79 31.09 19.98
N GLU A 16 13.47 32.13 20.74
CA GLU A 16 12.85 31.92 22.04
C GLU A 16 11.41 31.48 21.84
N VAL A 17 11.15 30.19 22.05
CA VAL A 17 9.79 29.63 22.04
C VAL A 17 9.19 29.83 23.45
N PRO A 18 8.00 30.44 23.59
CA PRO A 18 7.46 30.78 24.90
C PRO A 18 7.15 29.53 25.74
N ARG A 19 7.67 29.52 26.97
CA ARG A 19 7.47 28.45 27.97
C ARG A 19 6.57 28.93 29.11
N ASP A 20 5.96 27.99 29.83
CA ASP A 20 5.31 28.26 31.12
C ASP A 20 6.35 28.42 32.24
N GLU A 21 5.90 28.83 33.43
CA GLU A 21 6.75 29.03 34.60
C GLU A 21 7.45 27.74 35.09
N ARG A 22 7.03 26.58 34.58
CA ARG A 22 7.62 25.26 34.86
C ARG A 22 8.49 24.76 33.71
N GLY A 23 8.79 25.62 32.73
CA GLY A 23 9.66 25.34 31.58
C GLY A 23 9.02 24.51 30.47
N ARG A 24 7.71 24.21 30.55
CA ARG A 24 7.01 23.43 29.53
C ARG A 24 6.49 24.32 28.41
N TRP A 25 6.24 23.73 27.25
CA TRP A 25 5.62 24.42 26.14
C TRP A 25 4.18 24.80 26.47
N LYS A 26 3.79 26.04 26.14
CA LYS A 26 2.40 26.48 26.31
C LYS A 26 1.48 25.66 25.38
N PRO A 27 0.28 25.26 25.83
CA PRO A 27 -0.70 24.59 24.97
C PRO A 27 -0.96 25.40 23.70
N GLY A 28 -0.95 24.74 22.54
CA GLY A 28 -1.13 25.37 21.23
C GLY A 28 0.15 25.91 20.58
N VAL A 29 1.31 25.85 21.24
CA VAL A 29 2.60 26.26 20.67
C VAL A 29 3.44 25.04 20.30
N SER A 30 3.78 24.90 19.02
CA SER A 30 4.72 23.87 18.55
C SER A 30 6.12 24.15 19.13
N PRO A 31 6.82 23.13 19.66
CA PRO A 31 8.24 23.24 20.05
C PRO A 31 9.15 23.65 18.88
N ASN A 32 8.69 23.40 17.65
CA ASN A 32 9.34 23.84 16.43
C ASN A 32 8.35 24.68 15.59
N PRO A 33 8.18 25.97 15.90
CA PRO A 33 7.16 26.81 15.28
C PRO A 33 7.43 27.07 13.79
N SER A 34 8.66 26.94 13.32
CA SER A 34 9.00 27.08 11.90
C SER A 34 9.01 25.76 11.14
N GLY A 35 8.58 24.68 11.78
CA GLY A 35 8.53 23.36 11.16
C GLY A 35 9.92 22.81 10.87
N ARG A 36 9.93 21.65 10.20
CA ARG A 36 11.15 20.94 9.83
C ARG A 36 12.07 21.86 9.01
N SER A 37 13.37 21.89 9.35
CA SER A 37 14.29 22.82 8.69
C SER A 37 14.37 22.53 7.19
N ARG A 38 14.62 23.55 6.38
CA ARG A 38 14.76 23.41 4.93
C ARG A 38 15.85 22.41 4.56
N SER A 39 16.96 22.42 5.31
CA SER A 39 18.05 21.45 5.21
C SER A 39 17.59 20.02 5.42
N ASP A 40 16.70 19.76 6.39
CA ASP A 40 16.20 18.39 6.62
C ASP A 40 15.30 17.90 5.49
N LEU A 41 14.56 18.80 4.83
CA LEU A 41 13.74 18.47 3.66
C LEU A 41 14.61 18.20 2.44
N GLU A 42 15.66 19.00 2.22
CA GLU A 42 16.63 18.83 1.14
C GLU A 42 17.42 17.52 1.32
N VAL A 43 17.85 17.21 2.55
CA VAL A 43 18.49 15.93 2.90
C VAL A 43 17.53 14.76 2.68
N ALA A 44 16.25 14.88 3.09
CA ALA A 44 15.27 13.82 2.86
C ALA A 44 15.03 13.57 1.36
N ALA A 45 14.94 14.62 0.55
CA ALA A 45 14.80 14.52 -0.90
C ALA A 45 16.06 13.90 -1.55
N LEU A 46 17.24 14.28 -1.09
CA LEU A 46 18.51 13.72 -1.56
C LEU A 46 18.62 12.22 -1.23
N LEU A 47 18.28 11.85 0.02
CA LEU A 47 18.26 10.45 0.44
C LEU A 47 17.29 9.64 -0.42
N ALA A 48 16.04 10.11 -0.59
CA ALA A 48 15.05 9.43 -1.43
C ALA A 48 15.55 9.19 -2.87
N ARG A 49 16.26 10.17 -3.45
CA ARG A 49 16.85 10.06 -4.80
C ARG A 49 18.01 9.07 -4.86
N LEU A 50 18.83 8.98 -3.81
CA LEU A 50 20.01 8.13 -3.77
C LEU A 50 19.71 6.69 -3.33
N THR A 51 18.64 6.47 -2.57
CA THR A 51 18.28 5.15 -2.02
C THR A 51 18.24 4.04 -3.07
N PRO A 52 17.60 4.19 -4.25
CA PRO A 52 17.58 3.12 -5.25
C PRO A 52 18.98 2.70 -5.71
N ARG A 53 19.82 3.68 -6.02
CA ARG A 53 21.20 3.43 -6.45
C ARG A 53 22.05 2.83 -5.32
N ALA A 54 21.85 3.29 -4.09
CA ALA A 54 22.55 2.76 -2.93
C ALA A 54 22.20 1.27 -2.71
N LEU A 55 20.94 0.89 -2.89
CA LEU A 55 20.50 -0.50 -2.80
C LEU A 55 21.11 -1.38 -3.89
N GLU A 56 21.19 -0.92 -5.13
CA GLU A 56 21.87 -1.63 -6.22
C GLU A 56 23.34 -1.90 -5.88
N VAL A 57 24.07 -0.88 -5.41
CA VAL A 57 25.48 -1.00 -5.05
C VAL A 57 25.68 -1.95 -3.86
N LEU A 58 24.81 -1.88 -2.86
CA LEU A 58 24.84 -2.81 -1.73
C LEU A 58 24.57 -4.25 -2.17
N GLY A 59 23.67 -4.46 -3.13
CA GLY A 59 23.40 -5.78 -3.73
C GLY A 59 24.63 -6.36 -4.41
N GLN A 60 25.29 -5.59 -5.28
CA GLN A 60 26.51 -6.02 -5.97
C GLN A 60 27.63 -6.40 -4.98
N LYS A 61 27.87 -5.56 -3.98
CA LYS A 61 28.89 -5.84 -2.94
C LYS A 61 28.56 -7.09 -2.13
N MET A 62 27.28 -7.33 -1.86
CA MET A 62 26.85 -8.54 -1.16
C MET A 62 27.10 -9.80 -2.02
N GLU A 63 26.86 -9.74 -3.33
CA GLU A 63 27.19 -10.84 -4.26
C GLU A 63 28.70 -11.12 -4.30
N GLU A 64 29.52 -10.09 -4.13
CA GLU A 64 30.99 -10.20 -3.99
C GLU A 64 31.44 -10.71 -2.59
N GLY A 65 30.50 -10.95 -1.67
CA GLY A 65 30.77 -11.47 -0.32
C GLY A 65 31.04 -10.42 0.76
N ASP A 66 30.74 -9.14 0.50
CA ASP A 66 30.87 -8.07 1.50
C ASP A 66 29.82 -8.23 2.62
N LEU A 67 30.30 -8.70 3.78
CA LEU A 67 29.48 -8.91 4.97
C LEU A 67 28.89 -7.61 5.53
N ALA A 68 29.55 -6.47 5.34
CA ALA A 68 29.03 -5.17 5.78
C ALA A 68 27.82 -4.75 4.92
N ALA A 69 27.88 -5.00 3.61
CA ALA A 69 26.75 -4.78 2.72
C ALA A 69 25.55 -5.68 3.06
N ALA A 70 25.81 -6.97 3.33
CA ALA A 70 24.78 -7.91 3.79
C ALA A 70 24.09 -7.44 5.08
N LYS A 71 24.88 -7.03 6.09
CA LYS A 71 24.34 -6.48 7.35
C LYS A 71 23.52 -5.21 7.11
N ALA A 72 23.99 -4.29 6.28
CA ALA A 72 23.26 -3.08 5.94
C ALA A 72 21.88 -3.40 5.34
N ILE A 73 21.80 -4.32 4.37
CA ILE A 73 20.52 -4.74 3.76
C ILE A 73 19.57 -5.38 4.80
N THR A 74 20.06 -6.29 5.64
CA THR A 74 19.22 -6.93 6.67
C THR A 74 18.69 -5.94 7.71
N SER A 75 19.43 -4.86 8.00
CA SER A 75 19.02 -3.82 8.94
C SER A 75 17.92 -2.89 8.42
N LEU A 76 17.63 -2.89 7.12
CA LEU A 76 16.60 -2.05 6.51
C LEU A 76 15.18 -2.42 6.95
N GLY A 77 14.99 -3.51 7.70
CA GLY A 77 13.69 -3.90 8.22
C GLY A 77 12.69 -4.14 7.11
N ILE A 78 13.15 -4.68 5.96
CA ILE A 78 12.28 -5.13 4.88
C ILE A 78 11.43 -6.24 5.47
N ALA A 79 10.22 -5.89 5.92
CA ALA A 79 9.26 -6.87 6.37
C ALA A 79 9.09 -7.87 5.22
N PRO A 80 9.11 -9.20 5.50
CA PRO A 80 8.77 -10.17 4.48
C PRO A 80 7.44 -9.72 3.86
N PRO A 81 7.34 -9.67 2.52
CA PRO A 81 6.17 -9.15 1.84
C PRO A 81 4.93 -9.87 2.40
N LYS A 82 3.99 -9.10 2.97
CA LYS A 82 2.80 -9.64 3.65
C LYS A 82 2.00 -10.60 2.75
N SER A 83 2.03 -10.34 1.45
CA SER A 83 1.72 -11.31 0.41
C SER A 83 2.50 -10.98 -0.86
N ARG A 84 2.66 -11.98 -1.72
CA ARG A 84 3.15 -11.81 -3.08
C ARG A 84 1.93 -11.60 -4.01
N PRO A 85 2.00 -10.76 -5.05
CA PRO A 85 0.93 -10.66 -6.02
C PRO A 85 0.75 -12.01 -6.70
N VAL A 86 -0.44 -12.59 -6.57
CA VAL A 86 -0.81 -13.86 -7.21
C VAL A 86 -1.69 -13.58 -8.41
N ARG A 87 -1.39 -14.22 -9.54
CA ARG A 87 -2.20 -14.14 -10.75
C ARG A 87 -3.11 -15.35 -10.77
N VAL A 88 -4.41 -15.13 -10.61
CA VAL A 88 -5.44 -16.16 -10.77
C VAL A 88 -6.45 -15.63 -11.77
N ASP A 89 -6.68 -16.38 -12.85
CA ASP A 89 -7.78 -16.09 -13.74
C ASP A 89 -9.06 -16.73 -13.18
N ILE A 90 -9.91 -15.90 -12.58
CA ILE A 90 -11.21 -16.33 -12.05
C ILE A 90 -12.31 -16.25 -13.11
N GLY A 91 -12.01 -15.78 -14.32
CA GLY A 91 -12.98 -15.55 -15.38
C GLY A 91 -13.87 -14.31 -15.17
N PRO A 92 -14.86 -14.10 -16.06
CA PRO A 92 -15.83 -13.01 -15.91
C PRO A 92 -16.73 -13.23 -14.67
N LEU A 93 -17.35 -12.16 -14.17
CA LEU A 93 -18.34 -12.20 -13.08
C LEU A 93 -19.61 -11.46 -13.50
N ARG A 94 -20.28 -11.94 -14.57
CA ARG A 94 -21.43 -11.23 -15.18
C ARG A 94 -22.75 -11.87 -14.81
N THR A 95 -22.74 -13.15 -14.49
CA THR A 95 -23.92 -13.96 -14.18
C THR A 95 -23.69 -14.83 -12.94
N GLY A 96 -24.76 -15.34 -12.34
CA GLY A 96 -24.67 -16.31 -11.25
C GLY A 96 -23.82 -17.54 -11.59
N PRO A 97 -24.02 -18.18 -12.76
CA PRO A 97 -23.15 -19.26 -13.23
C PRO A 97 -21.67 -18.88 -13.33
N ASP A 98 -21.37 -17.66 -13.77
CA ASP A 98 -19.98 -17.18 -13.81
C ASP A 98 -19.36 -17.11 -12.41
N CYS A 99 -20.13 -16.65 -11.41
CA CYS A 99 -19.68 -16.61 -10.01
C CYS A 99 -19.41 -18.02 -9.47
N ILE A 100 -20.23 -19.01 -9.81
CA ILE A 100 -20.00 -20.41 -9.42
C ILE A 100 -18.70 -20.93 -10.05
N ALA A 101 -18.54 -20.75 -11.37
CA ALA A 101 -17.32 -21.15 -12.08
C ALA A 101 -16.06 -20.47 -11.51
N ALA A 102 -16.16 -19.20 -11.09
CA ALA A 102 -15.07 -18.50 -10.43
C ALA A 102 -14.70 -19.13 -9.07
N LEU A 103 -15.69 -19.52 -8.26
CA LEU A 103 -15.43 -20.21 -6.98
C LEU A 103 -14.80 -21.59 -7.19
N GLU A 104 -15.21 -22.32 -8.23
CA GLU A 104 -14.59 -23.61 -8.59
C GLU A 104 -13.12 -23.43 -8.96
N ARG A 105 -12.79 -22.46 -9.83
CA ARG A 105 -11.39 -22.13 -10.19
C ARG A 105 -10.56 -21.73 -8.98
N ILE A 106 -11.11 -20.92 -8.07
CA ILE A 106 -10.42 -20.53 -6.83
C ILE A 106 -10.17 -21.77 -5.96
N SER A 107 -11.16 -22.66 -5.82
CA SER A 107 -11.04 -23.90 -5.05
C SER A 107 -9.95 -24.82 -5.63
N GLU A 108 -9.90 -24.95 -6.95
CA GLU A 108 -8.88 -25.71 -7.66
C GLU A 108 -7.47 -25.11 -7.51
N ALA A 109 -7.34 -23.78 -7.61
CA ALA A 109 -6.07 -23.08 -7.39
C ALA A 109 -5.55 -23.25 -5.95
N VAL A 110 -6.45 -23.31 -4.96
CA VAL A 110 -6.08 -23.61 -3.57
C VAL A 110 -5.67 -25.07 -3.40
N SER A 111 -6.43 -26.01 -3.96
CA SER A 111 -6.17 -27.45 -3.78
C SER A 111 -4.91 -27.92 -4.51
N SER A 112 -4.56 -27.27 -5.63
CA SER A 112 -3.30 -27.45 -6.36
C SER A 112 -2.10 -26.71 -5.75
N ALA A 113 -2.31 -25.96 -4.67
CA ALA A 113 -1.32 -25.10 -4.01
C ALA A 113 -0.71 -23.99 -4.91
N GLU A 114 -1.39 -23.61 -5.99
CA GLU A 114 -1.04 -22.42 -6.79
C GLU A 114 -1.22 -21.14 -5.97
N ILE A 115 -2.27 -21.09 -5.14
CA ILE A 115 -2.54 -19.98 -4.22
C ILE A 115 -2.71 -20.47 -2.78
N THR A 116 -2.46 -19.59 -1.81
CA THR A 116 -2.72 -19.92 -0.40
C THR A 116 -4.18 -19.68 -0.02
N PRO A 117 -4.71 -20.37 1.01
CA PRO A 117 -6.04 -20.06 1.54
C PRO A 117 -6.19 -18.59 1.99
N THR A 118 -5.10 -17.97 2.46
CA THR A 118 -5.07 -16.56 2.83
C THR A 118 -5.24 -15.65 1.61
N ASP A 119 -4.62 -15.99 0.48
CA ASP A 119 -4.76 -15.24 -0.77
C ASP A 119 -6.15 -15.45 -1.42
N ALA A 120 -6.77 -16.62 -1.20
CA ALA A 120 -8.08 -16.94 -1.76
C ALA A 120 -9.23 -16.15 -1.12
N GLY A 121 -9.14 -15.81 0.18
CA GLY A 121 -10.19 -15.11 0.91
C GLY A 121 -10.66 -13.80 0.24
N PRO A 122 -9.76 -12.88 -0.11
CA PRO A 122 -10.11 -11.66 -0.87
C PRO A 122 -10.79 -11.94 -2.22
N LEU A 123 -10.36 -12.97 -2.95
CA LEU A 123 -10.96 -13.35 -4.25
C LEU A 123 -12.40 -13.84 -4.06
N ILE A 124 -12.64 -14.69 -3.07
CA ILE A 124 -13.98 -15.17 -2.73
C ILE A 124 -14.90 -13.99 -2.35
N GLY A 125 -14.38 -13.02 -1.58
CA GLY A 125 -15.11 -11.80 -1.25
C GLY A 125 -15.53 -10.99 -2.47
N LEU A 126 -14.66 -10.87 -3.48
CA LEU A 126 -14.97 -10.21 -4.74
C LEU A 126 -16.10 -10.94 -5.50
N VAL A 127 -16.05 -12.27 -5.58
CA VAL A 127 -17.07 -13.08 -6.23
C VAL A 127 -18.43 -12.93 -5.54
N GLN A 128 -18.46 -12.97 -4.20
CA GLN A 128 -19.68 -12.76 -3.42
C GLN A 128 -20.28 -11.36 -3.61
N ALA A 129 -19.44 -10.33 -3.73
CA ALA A 129 -19.89 -8.97 -3.99
C ALA A 129 -20.53 -8.86 -5.38
N ALA A 130 -19.91 -9.46 -6.41
CA ALA A 130 -20.47 -9.51 -7.76
C ALA A 130 -21.80 -10.27 -7.80
N GLN A 131 -21.89 -11.43 -7.14
CA GLN A 131 -23.11 -12.21 -7.06
C GLN A 131 -24.27 -11.39 -6.45
N LYS A 132 -24.03 -10.69 -5.33
CA LYS A 132 -25.04 -9.82 -4.71
C LYS A 132 -25.51 -8.73 -5.65
N ALA A 133 -24.60 -8.09 -6.39
CA ALA A 133 -24.97 -7.04 -7.34
C ALA A 133 -25.86 -7.60 -8.47
N ILE A 134 -25.52 -8.76 -9.02
CA ILE A 134 -26.31 -9.46 -10.05
C ILE A 134 -27.71 -9.81 -9.53
N GLU A 135 -27.78 -10.34 -8.30
CA GLU A 135 -29.04 -10.70 -7.66
C GLU A 135 -29.94 -9.47 -7.45
N VAL A 136 -29.38 -8.35 -6.96
CA VAL A 136 -30.13 -7.09 -6.75
C VAL A 136 -30.75 -6.62 -8.07
N VAL A 137 -29.97 -6.54 -9.15
CA VAL A 137 -30.48 -6.12 -10.47
C VAL A 137 -31.58 -7.06 -10.97
N SER A 138 -31.36 -8.38 -10.86
CA SER A 138 -32.36 -9.38 -11.24
C SER A 138 -33.67 -9.25 -10.42
N PHE A 139 -33.57 -8.97 -9.12
CA PHE A 139 -34.75 -8.75 -8.28
C PHE A 139 -35.49 -7.47 -8.64
N GLU A 140 -34.78 -6.36 -8.88
CA GLU A 140 -35.37 -5.10 -9.33
C GLU A 140 -36.17 -5.27 -10.62
N ASP A 141 -35.60 -5.98 -11.62
CA ASP A 141 -36.27 -6.23 -12.89
C ASP A 141 -37.53 -7.09 -12.71
N ARG A 142 -37.47 -8.13 -11.86
CA ARG A 142 -38.62 -8.98 -11.56
C ARG A 142 -39.73 -8.23 -10.82
N ILE A 143 -39.37 -7.36 -9.88
CA ILE A 143 -40.31 -6.51 -9.15
C ILE A 143 -40.98 -5.54 -10.13
N ARG A 144 -40.22 -4.83 -10.96
CA ARG A 144 -40.75 -3.91 -11.97
C ARG A 144 -41.72 -4.61 -12.93
N ALA A 145 -41.40 -5.83 -13.37
CA ALA A 145 -42.27 -6.61 -14.24
C ALA A 145 -43.57 -7.06 -13.53
N LEU A 146 -43.52 -7.35 -12.23
CA LEU A 146 -44.70 -7.65 -11.42
C LEU A 146 -45.58 -6.41 -11.24
N GLU A 147 -44.98 -5.28 -10.88
CA GLU A 147 -45.68 -4.00 -10.68
C GLU A 147 -46.40 -3.54 -11.95
N ALA A 148 -45.77 -3.68 -13.11
CA ALA A 148 -46.37 -3.37 -14.41
C ALA A 148 -47.61 -4.24 -14.71
N ARG A 149 -47.61 -5.51 -14.30
CA ARG A 149 -48.77 -6.40 -14.47
C ARG A 149 -49.91 -6.04 -13.51
N SER A 150 -49.60 -5.67 -12.27
CA SER A 150 -50.61 -5.29 -11.28
C SER A 150 -51.23 -3.92 -11.54
N ALA A 151 -50.50 -2.99 -12.19
CA ALA A 151 -51.03 -1.67 -12.52
C ALA A 151 -51.98 -1.65 -13.73
N GLY A 152 -52.06 -2.76 -14.48
CA GLY A 152 -52.93 -2.93 -15.64
C GLY A 152 -54.24 -3.67 -15.37
N GLN A 153 -54.54 -3.99 -14.11
CA GLN A 153 -55.80 -4.59 -13.63
C GLN A 153 -56.57 -3.56 -12.79
#